data_AF-A0A4U9I0D6-F1
#
_entry.id   AF-A0A4U9I0D6-F1
#
_cell.length_a   1.000
_cell.length_b   1.000
_cell.length_c   1.000
_cell.angle_alpha   90.00
_cell.angle_beta   90.00
_cell.angle_gamma   90.00
#
_symmetry.space_group_name_H-M   'P 1'
#
loop_
_entity.id
_entity.type
_entity.pdbx_description
1 polymer ?
#
loop_
_entity_poly.entity_id
_entity_poly.type
_entity_poly.pdbx_seq_one_letter_code
_entity_poly.pdbx_strand_id
1 'polypeptide(L)' 'MHEYVVSTGDTLSSILNQYGIEMGEISQLAASDKELRNLKIGQQISWTLTDSGDLQRLTWEVSRRENPHLRSC' A
#
# COMPACT_ATOMS: atom_id res chain seq x y z
N MET A 1 12.45 2.05 -5.55
CA MET A 1 11.67 1.34 -4.52
C MET A 1 11.53 2.27 -3.34
N HIS A 2 10.34 2.38 -2.76
CA HIS A 2 10.06 3.25 -1.63
C HIS A 2 9.53 2.41 -0.47
N GLU A 3 10.04 2.67 0.73
CA GLU A 3 9.70 1.96 1.96
C GLU A 3 9.22 2.98 2.99
N TYR A 4 8.10 2.70 3.65
CA TYR A 4 7.51 3.57 4.66
C TYR A 4 6.94 2.78 5.81
N VAL A 5 7.14 3.28 7.03
CA VAL A 5 6.56 2.70 8.24
C VAL A 5 5.39 3.56 8.67
N VAL A 6 4.19 2.96 8.72
CA VAL A 6 2.97 3.67 9.13
C VAL A 6 3.14 4.18 10.55
N SER A 7 3.02 5.49 10.70
CA SER A 7 3.05 6.17 12.00
C SER A 7 1.65 6.57 12.43
N THR A 8 1.50 6.94 13.71
CA THR A 8 0.21 7.35 14.28
C THR A 8 -0.33 8.58 13.56
N GLY A 9 -1.47 8.43 12.87
CA GLY A 9 -2.10 9.50 12.08
C GLY A 9 -1.82 9.41 10.58
N ASP A 10 -0.85 8.60 10.16
CA ASP A 10 -0.63 8.29 8.75
C ASP A 10 -1.61 7.22 8.28
N THR A 11 -2.09 7.41 7.06
CA THR A 11 -2.88 6.40 6.35
C THR A 11 -2.20 6.08 5.03
N LEU A 12 -2.44 4.88 4.49
CA LEU A 12 -2.00 4.53 3.14
C LEU A 12 -2.35 5.64 2.13
N SER A 13 -3.58 6.15 2.24
CA SER A 13 -4.06 7.21 1.37
C SER A 13 -3.24 8.48 1.49
N SER A 14 -2.87 8.89 2.71
CA SER A 14 -2.01 10.06 2.92
C SER A 14 -0.60 9.84 2.36
N ILE A 15 -0.04 8.65 2.56
CA ILE A 15 1.31 8.31 2.11
C ILE A 15 1.39 8.32 0.59
N LEU A 16 0.46 7.64 -0.09
CA LEU A 16 0.43 7.59 -1.55
C LEU A 16 0.07 8.95 -2.17
N ASN A 17 -0.83 9.70 -1.53
CA ASN A 17 -1.21 11.03 -2.00
C ASN A 17 -0.03 12.03 -1.96
N GLN A 18 0.92 11.87 -1.04
CA GLN A 18 2.13 12.71 -0.99
C GLN A 18 3.03 12.55 -2.23
N TYR A 19 2.96 11.39 -2.91
CA TYR A 19 3.72 11.11 -4.14
C TYR A 19 3.00 11.60 -5.40
N GLY A 20 1.84 12.27 -5.25
CA GLY A 20 1.04 12.73 -6.38
C GLY A 20 0.12 11.66 -6.96
N ILE A 21 -0.04 10.52 -6.29
CA ILE A 21 -0.98 9.48 -6.72
C ILE A 21 -2.41 10.00 -6.50
N GLU A 22 -3.22 9.92 -7.56
CA GLU A 22 -4.61 10.38 -7.52
C GLU A 22 -5.43 9.60 -6.48
N MET A 23 -6.29 10.33 -5.77
CA MET A 23 -7.21 9.72 -4.80
C MET A 23 -8.12 8.66 -5.44
N GLY A 24 -8.39 8.75 -6.74
CA GLY A 24 -9.16 7.76 -7.49
C GLY A 24 -8.47 6.38 -7.55
N GLU A 25 -7.16 6.34 -7.81
CA GLU A 25 -6.38 5.10 -7.78
C GLU A 25 -6.29 4.54 -6.37
N ILE A 26 -5.95 5.40 -5.40
CA ILE A 26 -5.84 5.02 -3.99
C ILE A 26 -7.16 4.42 -3.49
N SER A 27 -8.30 5.04 -3.84
CA SER A 27 -9.62 4.58 -3.42
C SER A 27 -9.97 3.24 -4.05
N GLN A 28 -9.60 3.00 -5.31
CA GLN A 28 -9.81 1.71 -5.97
C GLN A 28 -8.97 0.60 -5.30
N LEU A 29 -7.70 0.87 -5.01
CA LEU A 29 -6.81 -0.06 -4.31
C LEU A 29 -7.31 -0.38 -2.90
N ALA A 30 -7.68 0.66 -2.15
CA ALA A 30 -8.22 0.54 -0.79
C ALA A 30 -9.63 -0.08 -0.77
N ALA A 31 -10.38 0.00 -1.87
CA ALA A 31 -11.67 -0.67 -2.03
C ALA A 31 -11.51 -2.17 -2.32
N SER A 32 -10.48 -2.54 -3.09
CA SER A 32 -10.12 -3.94 -3.33
C SER A 32 -9.67 -4.65 -2.06
N ASP A 33 -8.89 -3.97 -1.21
CA ASP A 33 -8.34 -4.54 0.02
C ASP A 33 -8.65 -3.68 1.25
N LYS A 34 -9.65 -4.10 2.04
CA LYS A 34 -10.01 -3.39 3.28
C LYS A 34 -8.88 -3.38 4.32
N GLU A 35 -7.99 -4.36 4.31
CA GLU A 35 -6.83 -4.41 5.21
C GLU A 35 -5.80 -3.34 4.88
N LEU A 36 -5.66 -3.02 3.59
CA LEU A 36 -4.82 -1.95 3.09
C LEU A 36 -5.28 -0.56 3.56
N ARG A 37 -6.60 -0.39 3.70
CA ARG A 37 -7.19 0.80 4.30
C ARG A 37 -7.02 0.82 5.82
N ASN A 38 -7.11 -0.33 6.46
CA ASN A 38 -7.06 -0.48 7.92
C ASN A 38 -5.65 -0.83 8.40
N LEU A 39 -4.63 -0.14 7.85
CA LEU A 39 -3.27 -0.36 8.30
C LEU A 39 -3.11 0.10 9.75
N LYS A 40 -2.55 -0.78 10.57
CA LYS A 40 -2.07 -0.48 11.91
C LYS A 40 -0.74 0.25 11.87
N ILE A 41 -0.56 1.08 12.89
CA ILE A 41 0.69 1.77 13.19
C ILE A 41 1.79 0.74 13.44
N GLY A 42 2.97 0.98 12.88
CA GLY A 42 4.11 0.07 12.91
C GLY A 42 4.14 -0.97 11.79
N GLN A 43 3.19 -0.95 10.85
CA GLN A 43 3.28 -1.77 9.65
C GLN A 43 4.19 -1.11 8.61
N GLN A 44 4.97 -1.94 7.91
CA GLN A 44 5.83 -1.50 6.84
C GLN A 44 5.15 -1.66 5.49
N ILE A 45 5.19 -0.62 4.68
CA ILE A 45 4.65 -0.58 3.33
C ILE A 45 5.81 -0.32 2.38
N SER A 46 5.82 -1.02 1.26
CA SER A 46 6.78 -0.86 0.19
C SER A 46 6.04 -0.68 -1.13
N TRP A 47 6.40 0.32 -1.92
CA TRP A 47 5.84 0.46 -3.26
C TRP A 47 6.89 0.82 -4.31
N THR A 48 6.52 0.56 -5.55
CA THR A 48 7.30 0.87 -6.74
C THR A 48 6.45 1.72 -7.65
N LEU A 49 7.04 2.81 -8.14
CA LEU A 49 6.43 3.69 -9.13
C LEU A 49 6.89 3.31 -10.53
N THR A 50 6.06 3.55 -11.54
CA THR A 50 6.44 3.48 -12.95
C THR A 50 7.33 4.67 -13.33
N ASP A 51 7.93 4.62 -14.52
CA ASP A 51 8.67 5.77 -15.09
C ASP A 51 7.80 7.02 -15.23
N SER A 52 6.49 6.82 -15.44
CA SER A 52 5.47 7.88 -15.49
C SER A 52 5.09 8.46 -14.12
N GLY A 53 5.52 7.83 -13.02
CA GLY A 53 5.18 8.23 -11.65
C GLY A 53 3.92 7.56 -11.07
N ASP A 54 3.27 6.66 -11.80
CA ASP A 54 2.10 5.91 -11.34
C ASP A 54 2.47 4.76 -10.41
N LEU A 55 1.52 4.31 -9.58
CA LEU A 55 1.75 3.20 -8.67
C LEU A 55 1.81 1.86 -9.43
N GLN A 56 3.01 1.31 -9.62
CA GLN A 56 3.20 0.03 -10.30
C GLN A 56 2.90 -1.16 -9.41
N ARG A 57 3.39 -1.12 -8.17
CA ARG A 57 3.26 -2.23 -7.21
C ARG A 57 3.24 -1.69 -5.81
N LEU A 58 2.29 -2.17 -5.02
CA LEU A 58 2.17 -1.90 -3.59
C LEU A 58 2.25 -3.22 -2.83
N THR A 59 3.06 -3.26 -1.79
CA THR A 59 3.26 -4.42 -0.92
C THR A 59 3.25 -3.92 0.51
N TRP A 60 2.46 -4.53 1.37
CA TRP A 60 2.34 -4.13 2.77
C TRP A 60 2.53 -5.36 3.64
N GLU A 61 3.34 -5.22 4.68
CA GLU A 61 3.59 -6.30 5.62
C GLU A 61 2.54 -6.21 6.72
N VAL A 62 1.45 -6.98 6.57
CA VAL A 62 0.59 -7.28 7.71
C VAL A 62 1.29 -8.34 8.55
N SER A 63 1.50 -8.08 9.83
CA SER A 63 1.96 -9.11 10.78
C SER A 63 0.84 -10.13 11.08
N ARG A 64 0.20 -10.67 10.04
CA ARG A 64 -0.59 -11.88 10.11
C ARG A 64 0.22 -12.98 9.42
N ARG A 65 0.47 -14.07 10.15
CA ARG A 65 0.99 -15.33 9.60
C ARG A 65 0.03 -15.88 8.55
N GLU A 66 -0.05 -15.30 7.37
CA GLU A 66 -0.80 -15.87 6.25
C GLU A 66 0.00 -15.60 4.98
N ASN A 67 0.65 -16.68 4.53
CA ASN A 67 1.41 -16.76 3.31
C ASN A 67 0.40 -16.86 2.15
N PRO A 68 0.17 -15.83 1.31
CA PRO A 68 -0.56 -16.03 0.07
C PRO A 68 0.35 -16.85 -0.84
N HIS A 69 0.22 -18.16 -0.73
CA HIS A 69 0.76 -19.13 -1.67
C HIS A 69 0.12 -18.82 -3.02
N LEU A 70 0.87 -18.08 -3.85
CA LEU A 70 0.54 -17.81 -5.23
C LEU A 70 0.53 -19.16 -5.97
N ARG A 71 -0.64 -19.77 -6.11
CA ARG A 71 -0.85 -20.82 -7.11
C ARG A 71 -0.95 -20.13 -8.46
N SER A 72 0.20 -20.04 -9.11
CA SER A 72 0.31 -19.90 -10.56
C SER A 72 -0.18 -21.21 -11.19
N CYS A 73 -1.23 -21.14 -12.00
CA CYS A 73 -1.54 -22.10 -13.07
C CYS A 73 -2.19 -21.34 -14.22
#